data_AF-A0A453N775-F1
#
_entry.id   AF-A0A453N775-F1
#
_cell.length_a   1.000
_cell.length_b   1.000
_cell.length_c   1.000
_cell.angle_alpha   90.00
_cell.angle_beta   90.00
_cell.angle_gamma   90.00
#
_symmetry.space_group_name_H-M   'P 1'
#
loop_
_entity.id
_entity.type
_entity.pdbx_description
1 polymer ?
#
loop_
_entity_poly.entity_id
_entity_poly.type
_entity_poly.pdbx_seq_one_letter_code
_entity_poly.pdbx_strand_id
1 'polypeptide(L)' 'MRGQAFVTFPSVEHAQRALNLAHGYAFKGKPMIIQFGRNPGASKAS' A
#
# COMPACT_ATOMS: atom_id res chain seq x y z
N MET A 1 10.72 -11.21 3.13
CA MET A 1 9.80 -10.11 3.49
C MET A 1 9.02 -10.48 4.74
N ARG A 2 9.56 -10.21 5.94
CA ARG A 2 8.80 -10.45 7.18
C ARG A 2 7.99 -9.21 7.52
N GLY A 3 6.68 -9.37 7.78
CA GLY A 3 5.79 -8.26 8.12
C GLY A 3 5.38 -7.36 6.93
N GLN A 4 5.47 -7.86 5.70
CA GLN A 4 5.03 -7.13 4.50
C GLN A 4 4.14 -8.03 3.64
N ALA A 5 3.16 -7.45 2.98
CA ALA A 5 2.24 -8.12 2.06
C ALA A 5 1.88 -7.19 0.90
N PHE A 6 1.40 -7.77 -0.19
CA PHE A 6 0.82 -7.04 -1.31
C PHE A 6 -0.66 -7.39 -1.44
N VAL A 7 -1.47 -6.37 -1.76
CA VAL A 7 -2.90 -6.51 -2.01
C VAL A 7 -3.21 -5.76 -3.31
N THR A 8 -3.87 -6.43 -4.24
CA THR A 8 -4.31 -5.85 -5.51
C THR A 8 -5.80 -5.53 -5.42
N PHE A 9 -6.18 -4.35 -5.90
CA PHE A 9 -7.57 -3.91 -5.99
C PHE A 9 -8.01 -3.84 -7.46
N PRO A 10 -9.32 -3.93 -7.75
CA PRO A 10 -9.83 -3.85 -9.11
C PRO A 10 -9.68 -2.45 -9.74
N SER A 11 -9.47 -1.39 -8.95
CA SER A 11 -9.16 -0.06 -9.46
C SER A 11 -8.32 0.77 -8.49
N VAL A 12 -7.70 1.84 -9.02
CA VAL A 12 -6.92 2.81 -8.23
C VAL A 12 -7.79 3.49 -7.17
N GLU A 13 -9.05 3.77 -7.49
CA GLU A 13 -9.98 4.39 -6.53
C GLU A 13 -10.20 3.51 -5.29
N HIS A 14 -10.40 2.20 -5.48
CA HIS A 14 -10.53 1.25 -4.37
C HIS A 14 -9.25 1.18 -3.54
N ALA A 15 -8.08 1.16 -4.20
CA ALA A 15 -6.79 1.17 -3.52
C ALA A 15 -6.57 2.46 -2.71
N GLN A 16 -6.94 3.62 -3.25
CA GLN A 16 -6.83 4.91 -2.56
C GLN A 16 -7.75 4.97 -1.35
N ARG A 17 -8.99 4.47 -1.49
CA ARG A 17 -9.96 4.44 -0.40
C ARG A 17 -9.49 3.52 0.74
N ALA A 18 -8.93 2.35 0.41
CA ALA A 18 -8.34 1.44 1.37
C ALA A 18 -7.11 2.04 2.08
N LEU A 19 -6.23 2.74 1.35
CA LEU A 19 -5.09 3.44 1.93
C LEU A 19 -5.55 4.49 2.94
N ASN A 20 -6.50 5.36 2.57
CA ASN A 20 -7.00 6.42 3.45
C ASN A 20 -7.66 5.87 4.72
N LEU A 21 -8.30 4.70 4.63
CA LEU A 21 -9.02 4.09 5.75
C LEU A 21 -8.10 3.32 6.70
N ALA A 22 -7.15 2.56 6.17
CA ALA A 22 -6.42 1.56 6.94
C ALA A 22 -4.95 1.93 7.22
N HIS A 23 -4.42 2.98 6.60
CA HIS A 23 -3.08 3.46 6.93
C HIS A 23 -3.03 3.92 8.40
N GLY A 24 -2.04 3.45 9.14
CA GLY A 24 -1.90 3.70 10.57
C GLY A 24 -2.73 2.80 11.48
N TYR A 25 -3.57 1.91 10.93
CA TYR A 25 -4.37 0.99 11.75
C TYR A 25 -3.48 0.10 12.63
N ALA A 26 -3.79 0.03 13.92
CA ALA A 26 -3.04 -0.73 14.91
C ALA A 26 -3.33 -2.24 14.78
N PHE A 27 -2.59 -2.92 13.89
CA PHE A 27 -2.68 -4.37 13.74
C PHE A 27 -1.68 -5.06 14.68
N LYS A 28 -2.19 -5.91 15.58
CA LYS A 28 -1.38 -6.58 16.63
C LYS A 28 -0.55 -5.59 17.45
N GLY A 29 -1.13 -4.43 17.76
CA GLY A 29 -0.49 -3.38 18.56
C GLY A 29 0.56 -2.55 17.83
N LYS A 30 0.75 -2.72 16.51
CA LYS A 30 1.67 -1.92 15.69
C LYS A 30 0.92 -1.24 14.54
N PRO A 31 1.13 0.06 14.29
CA PRO A 31 0.50 0.74 13.17
C PRO A 31 0.99 0.16 11.83
N MET A 32 0.07 -0.18 10.94
CA MET A 32 0.41 -0.65 9.60
C MET A 32 0.66 0.53 8.66
N ILE A 33 1.68 0.39 7.82
CA ILE A 33 1.98 1.35 6.75
C ILE A 33 1.43 0.78 5.45
N ILE A 34 0.57 1.55 4.79
CA ILE A 34 0.02 1.22 3.47
C ILE A 34 0.54 2.23 2.45
N GLN A 35 1.02 1.74 1.32
CA GLN A 35 1.58 2.54 0.22
C GLN A 35 1.26 1.88 -1.13
N PHE A 36 1.21 2.68 -2.19
CA PHE A 36 1.13 2.14 -3.55
C PHE A 36 2.40 1.36 -3.91
N GLY A 37 2.24 0.31 -4.72
CA GLY A 37 3.35 -0.43 -5.28
C GLY A 37 4.21 0.46 -6.18
N ARG A 38 5.53 0.26 -6.16
CA ARG A 38 6.44 0.96 -7.07
C ARG A 38 6.33 0.35 -8.46
N ASN A 39 6.20 1.19 -9.49
CA ASN A 39 6.32 0.75 -10.87
C ASN A 39 7.82 0.75 -11.26
N PRO A 40 8.46 -0.41 -11.47
CA PRO A 40 9.88 -0.47 -11.84
C PRO A 40 10.19 0.15 -13.21
N GLY A 41 9.17 0.42 -14.05
CA GLY A 41 9.34 1.17 -15.30
C GLY A 41 9.29 2.69 -15.15
N ALA A 42 8.77 3.21 -14.03
CA ALA A 42 8.61 4.65 -13.83
C ALA A 42 9.90 5.35 -13.37
N SER A 43 10.89 4.61 -12.85
CA SER A 43 12.17 5.15 -12.38
C SER A 43 13.24 5.31 -13.47
N LYS A 44 12.91 5.07 -14.74
CA LYS A 44 13.83 5.24 -15.88
C LYS A 44 13.66 6.56 -16.63
N ALA A 45 12.80 7.46 -16.15
CA ALA A 45 12.61 8.80 -16.69
C ALA A 45 13.21 9.84 -15.72
N SER A 46 14.54 9.96 -15.75
CA SER A 46 15.30 11.04 -15.10
C SER A 46 16.67 11.14 -15.73
#